data_AF-A0A968W1Q3-F1
#
_entry.id   AF-A0A968W1Q3-F1
#
_cell.length_a   1.000
_cell.length_b   1.000
_cell.length_c   1.000
_cell.angle_alpha   90.00
_cell.angle_beta   90.00
_cell.angle_gamma   90.00
#
_symmetry.space_group_name_H-M   'P 1'
#
loop_
_entity.id
_entity.type
_entity.pdbx_description
1 polymer ?
#
loop_
_entity_poly.entity_id
_entity_poly.type
_entity_poly.pdbx_seq_one_letter_code
_entity_poly.pdbx_strand_id
1 'polypeptide(L)'
;MRHLHAHLQQPVDIDESLRSVFPFSHFVLTDSGRTAEHAFCKSWHKKGDVPQNLLFPTTIFHQIENGFAPKEMPHPEAINIDSAELYKGNLDWESLQKHIEQHPGQVAYVCIEVDNNAAGGAPVSIPHLKKAKSLLSKHSIPLVIDGTRVVENARFVMEHDSEYAKKNVWETVREIFSCADAVIASLTKDFCVSKGG
;
A
#
# COMPACT_ATOMS: atom_id res chain seq x y z
N MET A 1 35.27 -27.51 -4.47
CA MET A 1 34.86 -26.08 -4.60
C MET A 1 33.92 -25.82 -5.77
N ARG A 2 34.23 -26.17 -7.04
CA ARG A 2 33.30 -25.95 -8.18
C ARG A 2 32.00 -26.77 -8.10
N HIS A 3 32.07 -28.03 -7.66
CA HIS A 3 30.89 -28.89 -7.46
C HIS A 3 29.99 -28.40 -6.31
N LEU A 4 30.56 -27.73 -5.30
CA LEU A 4 29.79 -27.13 -4.19
C LEU A 4 29.12 -25.82 -4.61
N HIS A 5 29.77 -25.00 -5.44
CA HIS A 5 29.15 -23.80 -6.05
C HIS A 5 28.00 -24.14 -7.00
N ALA A 6 28.06 -25.27 -7.72
CA ALA A 6 26.96 -25.70 -8.58
C ALA A 6 25.68 -26.09 -7.81
N HIS A 7 25.79 -26.35 -6.50
CA HIS A 7 24.68 -26.68 -5.61
C HIS A 7 24.37 -25.56 -4.58
N LEU A 8 25.20 -24.51 -4.54
CA LEU A 8 24.97 -23.32 -3.73
C LEU A 8 24.32 -22.26 -4.62
N GLN A 9 23.00 -22.16 -4.51
CA GLN A 9 22.13 -21.12 -5.08
C GLN A 9 22.39 -20.84 -6.57
N GLN A 10 21.53 -21.43 -7.41
CA GLN A 10 21.29 -20.88 -8.75
C GLN A 10 21.07 -19.36 -8.59
N PRO A 11 21.82 -18.50 -9.31
CA PRO A 11 21.61 -17.06 -9.22
C PRO A 11 20.15 -16.77 -9.57
N VAL A 12 19.40 -16.27 -8.59
CA VAL A 12 18.02 -15.86 -8.80
C VAL A 12 18.05 -14.51 -9.49
N ASP A 13 17.34 -14.39 -10.61
CA ASP A 13 17.07 -13.10 -11.20
C ASP A 13 16.04 -12.38 -10.32
N ILE A 14 16.55 -11.48 -9.48
CA ILE A 14 15.74 -10.70 -8.54
C ILE A 14 14.80 -9.76 -9.31
N ASP A 15 15.20 -9.23 -10.47
CA ASP A 15 14.35 -8.33 -11.24
C ASP A 15 13.17 -9.10 -11.85
N GLU A 16 13.44 -10.28 -12.43
CA GLU A 16 12.38 -11.18 -12.92
C GLU A 16 11.42 -11.56 -11.78
N SER A 17 11.96 -11.92 -10.62
CA SER A 17 11.17 -12.30 -9.44
C SER A 17 10.28 -11.16 -8.96
N LEU A 18 10.81 -9.93 -8.85
CA LEU A 18 10.05 -8.75 -8.45
C LEU A 18 8.97 -8.42 -9.47
N ARG A 19 9.29 -8.39 -10.77
CA ARG A 19 8.33 -8.07 -11.85
C ARG A 19 7.19 -9.09 -11.96
N SER A 20 7.41 -10.32 -11.51
CA SER A 20 6.35 -11.34 -11.44
C SER A 20 5.23 -10.96 -10.44
N VAL A 21 5.57 -10.22 -9.37
CA VAL A 21 4.65 -9.83 -8.30
C VAL A 21 4.23 -8.36 -8.39
N PHE A 22 5.19 -7.48 -8.63
CA PHE A 22 5.05 -6.03 -8.57
C PHE A 22 4.98 -5.42 -9.97
N PRO A 23 3.87 -4.78 -10.36
CA PRO A 23 3.68 -4.23 -11.71
C PRO A 23 4.36 -2.86 -11.91
N PHE A 24 5.59 -2.67 -11.39
CA PHE A 24 6.31 -1.39 -11.43
C PHE A 24 7.56 -1.45 -12.31
N SER A 25 7.95 -0.29 -12.85
CA SER A 25 9.13 -0.18 -13.72
C SER A 25 10.44 -0.14 -12.93
N HIS A 26 10.40 0.39 -11.70
CA HIS A 26 11.57 0.65 -10.87
C HIS A 26 11.40 0.03 -9.48
N PHE A 27 12.50 -0.42 -8.90
CA PHE A 27 12.57 -1.03 -7.58
C PHE A 27 13.72 -0.42 -6.78
N VAL A 28 13.48 -0.12 -5.51
CA VAL A 28 14.52 0.26 -4.55
C VAL A 28 14.42 -0.73 -3.40
N LEU A 29 15.33 -1.70 -3.37
CA LEU A 29 15.37 -2.71 -2.32
C LEU A 29 15.98 -2.13 -1.06
N THR A 30 15.34 -2.39 0.08
CA THR A 30 15.80 -1.98 1.38
C THR A 30 15.87 -3.15 2.34
N ASP A 31 16.44 -2.90 3.51
CA ASP A 31 16.70 -3.94 4.48
C ASP A 31 15.48 -4.16 5.42
N SER A 32 14.50 -3.27 5.40
CA SER A 32 13.23 -3.36 6.11
C SER A 32 12.21 -2.35 5.58
N GLY A 33 10.91 -2.58 5.78
CA GLY A 33 9.87 -1.62 5.39
C GLY A 33 10.06 -0.22 5.99
N ARG A 34 10.56 -0.12 7.23
CA ARG A 34 10.93 1.16 7.86
C ARG A 34 11.99 1.92 7.05
N THR A 35 13.00 1.21 6.55
CA THR A 35 14.04 1.82 5.71
C THR A 35 13.45 2.28 4.38
N ALA A 36 12.51 1.52 3.80
CA ALA A 36 11.75 1.94 2.62
C ALA A 36 10.92 3.20 2.88
N GLU A 37 10.15 3.25 3.98
CA GLU A 37 9.36 4.41 4.41
C GLU A 37 10.24 5.67 4.55
N HIS A 38 11.39 5.54 5.23
CA HIS A 38 12.33 6.64 5.43
C HIS A 38 12.92 7.13 4.10
N ALA A 39 13.39 6.22 3.24
CA ALA A 39 13.94 6.58 1.93
C ALA A 39 12.89 7.25 1.04
N PHE A 40 11.67 6.69 1.03
CA PHE A 40 10.53 7.22 0.29
C PHE A 40 10.20 8.65 0.76
N CYS A 41 9.91 8.85 2.04
CA CYS A 41 9.55 10.16 2.60
C CYS A 41 10.65 11.20 2.38
N LYS A 42 11.92 10.81 2.54
CA LYS A 42 13.06 11.71 2.33
C LYS A 42 13.22 12.13 0.87
N SER A 43 13.05 11.20 -0.07
CA SER A 43 13.22 11.43 -1.51
C SER A 43 12.07 12.20 -2.15
N TRP A 44 10.88 12.17 -1.54
CA TRP A 44 9.67 12.72 -2.15
C TRP A 44 9.71 14.24 -2.21
N HIS A 45 9.63 14.79 -3.42
CA HIS A 45 9.94 16.19 -3.73
C HIS A 45 8.94 17.21 -3.16
N LYS A 46 7.65 16.87 -3.13
CA LYS A 46 6.57 17.79 -2.72
C LYS A 46 6.10 17.46 -1.32
N LYS A 47 6.33 18.35 -0.36
CA LYS A 47 5.77 18.23 1.00
C LYS A 47 4.38 18.83 1.07
N GLY A 48 3.57 18.37 2.02
CA GLY A 48 2.18 18.80 2.15
C GLY A 48 1.34 17.79 2.91
N ASP A 49 0.02 17.89 2.73
CA ASP A 49 -0.93 17.00 3.38
C ASP A 49 -0.86 15.59 2.80
N VAL A 50 -1.00 14.58 3.66
CA VAL A 50 -1.04 13.17 3.29
C VAL A 50 -2.33 12.54 3.83
N PRO A 51 -3.45 12.60 3.07
CA PRO A 51 -4.66 11.86 3.39
C PRO A 51 -4.39 10.36 3.40
N GLN A 52 -4.84 9.67 4.45
CA GLN A 52 -4.52 8.26 4.65
C GLN A 52 -5.53 7.53 5.53
N ASN A 53 -5.58 6.20 5.43
CA ASN A 53 -6.27 5.39 6.44
C ASN A 53 -5.38 5.29 7.69
N LEU A 54 -5.69 4.40 8.64
CA LEU A 54 -4.94 4.34 9.89
C LEU A 54 -3.59 3.65 9.69
N LEU A 55 -2.58 4.40 9.26
CA LEU A 55 -1.26 3.82 8.95
C LEU A 55 -0.53 3.35 10.21
N PHE A 56 0.37 2.39 10.01
CA PHE A 56 1.31 2.00 11.04
C PHE A 56 2.19 3.19 11.51
N PRO A 57 2.49 3.32 12.83
CA PRO A 57 3.16 4.50 13.37
C PRO A 57 4.50 4.84 12.72
N THR A 58 5.28 3.86 12.25
CA THR A 58 6.60 4.13 11.64
C THR A 58 6.48 4.98 10.38
N THR A 59 5.47 4.71 9.55
CA THR A 59 5.15 5.50 8.36
C THR A 59 4.79 6.93 8.74
N ILE A 60 3.94 7.10 9.77
CA ILE A 60 3.53 8.42 10.29
C ILE A 60 4.74 9.20 10.84
N PHE A 61 5.64 8.54 11.58
CA PHE A 61 6.86 9.18 12.09
C PHE A 61 7.75 9.68 10.96
N HIS A 62 8.01 8.87 9.93
CA HIS A 62 8.83 9.28 8.79
C HIS A 62 8.18 10.36 7.95
N GLN A 63 6.85 10.37 7.83
CA GLN A 63 6.11 11.48 7.23
C GLN A 63 6.36 12.78 7.98
N ILE A 64 6.10 12.81 9.29
CA ILE A 64 6.24 14.03 10.11
C ILE A 64 7.70 14.52 10.12
N GLU A 65 8.66 13.61 10.30
CA GLU A 65 10.09 13.92 10.31
C GLU A 65 10.56 14.58 9.01
N ASN A 66 9.95 14.22 7.87
CA ASN A 66 10.29 14.77 6.56
C ASN A 66 9.37 15.93 6.13
N GLY A 67 8.60 16.51 7.06
CA GLY A 67 7.80 17.71 6.84
C GLY A 67 6.45 17.49 6.15
N PHE A 68 5.93 16.26 6.16
CA PHE A 68 4.56 15.97 5.73
C PHE A 68 3.57 16.21 6.87
N ALA A 69 2.32 16.47 6.49
CA ALA A 69 1.20 16.60 7.41
C ALA A 69 0.21 15.44 7.22
N PRO A 70 0.37 14.32 7.94
CA PRO A 70 -0.57 13.21 7.87
C PRO A 70 -1.99 13.65 8.25
N LYS A 71 -2.99 13.21 7.47
CA LYS A 71 -4.42 13.44 7.70
C LYS A 71 -5.13 12.09 7.70
N GLU A 72 -5.38 11.54 8.87
CA GLU A 72 -6.10 10.28 9.03
C GLU A 72 -7.58 10.46 8.67
N MET A 73 -8.08 9.62 7.77
CA MET A 73 -9.45 9.58 7.25
C MET A 73 -9.96 8.14 7.24
N PRO A 74 -10.04 7.46 8.41
CA PRO A 74 -10.53 6.09 8.49
C PRO A 74 -11.98 6.00 7.99
N HIS A 75 -12.37 4.85 7.45
CA HIS A 75 -13.78 4.56 7.21
C HIS A 75 -14.62 4.87 8.45
N PRO A 76 -15.84 5.45 8.34
CA PRO A 76 -16.67 5.78 9.50
C PRO A 76 -16.94 4.59 10.43
N GLU A 77 -17.00 3.38 9.86
CA GLU A 77 -17.23 2.13 10.57
C GLU A 77 -15.95 1.45 11.10
N ALA A 78 -14.76 2.04 10.92
CA ALA A 78 -13.48 1.40 11.23
C ALA A 78 -13.33 1.00 12.71
N ILE A 79 -13.89 1.81 13.62
CA ILE A 79 -13.88 1.55 15.07
C ILE A 79 -15.20 0.98 15.59
N ASN A 80 -16.18 0.74 14.71
CA ASN A 80 -17.47 0.16 15.09
C ASN A 80 -17.38 -1.37 15.06
N ILE A 81 -17.28 -1.97 16.24
CA ILE A 81 -17.13 -3.42 16.43
C ILE A 81 -18.37 -4.21 15.96
N ASP A 82 -19.55 -3.62 16.03
CA ASP A 82 -20.83 -4.26 15.67
C ASP A 82 -21.19 -4.07 14.19
N SER A 83 -20.37 -3.32 13.44
CA SER A 83 -20.63 -3.02 12.04
C SER A 83 -20.41 -4.23 11.14
N ALA A 84 -21.35 -4.46 10.22
CA ALA A 84 -21.29 -5.49 9.19
C ALA A 84 -20.51 -5.05 7.93
N GLU A 85 -19.96 -3.84 7.92
CA GLU A 85 -19.10 -3.37 6.82
C GLU A 85 -17.87 -4.27 6.69
N LEU A 86 -17.65 -4.82 5.49
CA LEU A 86 -16.54 -5.74 5.23
C LEU A 86 -15.24 -4.97 5.02
N TYR A 87 -15.29 -3.83 4.33
CA TYR A 87 -14.10 -3.10 3.88
C TYR A 87 -13.81 -1.87 4.74
N LYS A 88 -13.72 -2.09 6.05
CA LYS A 88 -13.43 -1.05 7.05
C LYS A 88 -12.04 -0.39 6.89
N GLY A 89 -11.15 -0.95 6.07
CA GLY A 89 -9.85 -0.36 5.75
C GLY A 89 -9.92 0.72 4.66
N ASN A 90 -11.05 0.85 3.96
CA ASN A 90 -11.28 1.93 2.99
C ASN A 90 -11.11 3.31 3.66
N LEU A 91 -10.81 4.34 2.87
CA LEU A 91 -10.86 5.73 3.35
C LEU A 91 -12.31 6.17 3.55
N ASP A 92 -12.53 7.12 4.45
CA ASP A 92 -13.73 7.96 4.41
C ASP A 92 -13.74 8.76 3.11
N TRP A 93 -14.62 8.33 2.21
CA TRP A 93 -14.72 8.88 0.86
C TRP A 93 -15.15 10.34 0.84
N GLU A 94 -16.09 10.73 1.70
CA GLU A 94 -16.59 12.10 1.76
C GLU A 94 -15.52 13.04 2.32
N SER A 95 -14.83 12.61 3.37
CA SER A 95 -13.71 13.36 3.95
C SER A 95 -12.57 13.54 2.94
N LEU A 96 -12.23 12.49 2.18
CA LEU A 96 -11.19 12.57 1.15
C LEU A 96 -11.54 13.60 0.06
N GLN A 97 -12.75 13.52 -0.51
CA GLN A 97 -13.20 14.45 -1.55
C GLN A 97 -13.16 15.90 -1.05
N LYS A 98 -13.77 16.14 0.11
CA LYS A 98 -13.82 17.46 0.72
C LYS A 98 -12.43 18.02 0.98
N HIS A 99 -11.51 17.20 1.49
CA HIS A 99 -10.15 17.65 1.77
C HIS A 99 -9.40 18.07 0.50
N ILE A 100 -9.48 17.27 -0.57
CA ILE A 100 -8.85 17.58 -1.87
C ILE A 100 -9.43 18.87 -2.47
N GLU A 101 -10.74 19.05 -2.40
CA GLU A 101 -11.42 20.25 -2.92
C GLU A 101 -11.06 21.51 -2.15
N GLN A 102 -10.93 21.42 -0.82
CA GLN A 102 -10.63 22.55 0.05
C GLN A 102 -9.15 22.94 0.06
N HIS A 103 -8.25 22.01 -0.27
CA HIS A 103 -6.80 22.21 -0.20
C HIS A 103 -6.11 21.95 -1.55
N PRO A 104 -6.55 22.63 -2.64
CA PRO A 104 -6.01 22.38 -3.98
C PRO A 104 -4.50 22.67 -3.99
N GLY A 105 -3.74 21.71 -4.51
CA GLY A 105 -2.29 21.81 -4.59
C GLY A 105 -1.52 21.53 -3.29
N GLN A 106 -2.19 21.39 -2.13
CA GLN A 106 -1.52 21.12 -0.85
C GLN A 106 -1.27 19.64 -0.59
N VAL A 107 -2.05 18.75 -1.19
CA VAL A 107 -1.87 17.30 -1.03
C VAL A 107 -0.59 16.85 -1.73
N ALA A 108 0.29 16.18 -0.98
CA ALA A 108 1.54 15.63 -1.48
C ALA A 108 1.33 14.29 -2.21
N TYR A 109 0.60 13.39 -1.55
CA TYR A 109 0.12 12.10 -2.05
C TYR A 109 -0.98 11.59 -1.11
N VAL A 110 -1.74 10.59 -1.55
CA VAL A 110 -2.64 9.83 -0.68
C VAL A 110 -2.01 8.48 -0.38
N CYS A 111 -2.07 8.02 0.86
CA CYS A 111 -1.45 6.78 1.31
C CYS A 111 -2.50 5.81 1.85
N ILE A 112 -2.58 4.61 1.30
CA ILE A 112 -3.53 3.58 1.75
C ILE A 112 -2.77 2.32 2.13
N GLU A 113 -2.85 1.92 3.39
CA GLU A 113 -2.34 0.62 3.84
C GLU A 113 -3.32 -0.50 3.50
N VAL A 114 -2.80 -1.58 2.94
CA VAL A 114 -3.55 -2.80 2.60
C VAL A 114 -2.83 -4.02 3.17
N ASP A 115 -3.45 -4.83 4.04
CA ASP A 115 -4.63 -4.52 4.86
C ASP A 115 -4.37 -3.40 5.90
N ASN A 116 -5.41 -2.77 6.43
CA ASN A 116 -5.23 -1.63 7.32
C ASN A 116 -4.91 -2.08 8.76
N ASN A 117 -3.61 -2.19 9.07
CA ASN A 117 -3.12 -2.78 10.32
C ASN A 117 -3.69 -2.12 11.59
N ALA A 118 -3.67 -0.78 11.68
CA ALA A 118 -4.15 -0.11 12.89
C ALA A 118 -5.69 -0.15 13.06
N ALA A 119 -6.42 -0.53 12.00
CA ALA A 119 -7.85 -0.86 12.06
C ALA A 119 -8.11 -2.36 12.34
N GLY A 120 -7.09 -3.10 12.82
CA GLY A 120 -7.21 -4.52 13.13
C GLY A 120 -7.05 -5.45 11.93
N GLY A 121 -6.34 -5.01 10.88
CA GLY A 121 -6.19 -5.77 9.64
C GLY A 121 -7.42 -5.68 8.74
N ALA A 122 -8.13 -4.55 8.79
CA ALA A 122 -9.35 -4.37 8.00
C ALA A 122 -9.02 -4.26 6.49
N PRO A 123 -9.72 -4.99 5.61
CA PRO A 123 -9.40 -5.02 4.19
C PRO A 123 -9.87 -3.74 3.47
N VAL A 124 -9.21 -3.44 2.37
CA VAL A 124 -9.54 -2.39 1.40
C VAL A 124 -10.04 -3.03 0.12
N SER A 125 -11.16 -2.54 -0.39
CA SER A 125 -11.76 -3.07 -1.63
C SER A 125 -11.04 -2.53 -2.87
N ILE A 126 -10.88 -3.37 -3.90
CA ILE A 126 -10.34 -2.93 -5.20
C ILE A 126 -11.21 -1.84 -5.87
N PRO A 127 -12.57 -1.92 -5.82
CA PRO A 127 -13.41 -0.82 -6.29
C PRO A 127 -13.09 0.53 -5.62
N HIS A 128 -12.84 0.55 -4.30
CA HIS A 128 -12.44 1.77 -3.60
C HIS A 128 -11.08 2.30 -4.09
N LEU A 129 -10.08 1.42 -4.26
CA LEU A 129 -8.76 1.81 -4.81
C LEU A 129 -8.88 2.39 -6.24
N LYS A 130 -9.66 1.76 -7.12
CA LYS A 130 -9.93 2.25 -8.48
C LYS A 130 -10.63 3.62 -8.44
N LYS A 131 -11.60 3.80 -7.55
CA LYS A 131 -12.32 5.06 -7.34
C LYS A 131 -11.40 6.18 -6.84
N ALA A 132 -10.55 5.88 -5.85
CA ALA A 132 -9.54 6.80 -5.33
C ALA A 132 -8.55 7.19 -6.44
N LYS A 133 -7.96 6.21 -7.15
CA LYS A 133 -7.04 6.48 -8.25
C LYS A 133 -7.64 7.38 -9.33
N SER A 134 -8.91 7.15 -9.71
CA SER A 134 -9.61 7.99 -10.68
C SER A 134 -9.80 9.44 -10.20
N LEU A 135 -10.19 9.64 -8.94
CA LEU A 135 -10.28 10.99 -8.35
C LEU A 135 -8.91 11.66 -8.32
N LEU A 136 -7.91 11.00 -7.76
CA LEU A 136 -6.58 11.57 -7.53
C LEU A 136 -5.88 11.94 -8.84
N SER A 137 -6.10 11.15 -9.90
CA SER A 137 -5.55 11.44 -11.24
C SER A 137 -6.07 12.77 -11.81
N LYS A 138 -7.34 13.14 -11.54
CA LYS A 138 -7.90 14.44 -11.97
C LYS A 138 -7.20 15.63 -11.32
N HIS A 139 -6.62 15.42 -10.15
CA HIS A 139 -5.91 16.45 -9.37
C HIS A 139 -4.39 16.31 -9.45
N SER A 140 -3.86 15.38 -10.26
CA SER A 140 -2.43 15.06 -10.32
C SER A 140 -1.82 14.71 -8.96
N ILE A 141 -2.60 14.01 -8.12
CA ILE A 141 -2.16 13.53 -6.80
C ILE A 141 -1.77 12.04 -6.94
N PRO A 142 -0.56 11.63 -6.51
CA PRO A 142 -0.19 10.22 -6.53
C PRO A 142 -0.93 9.40 -5.46
N LEU A 143 -1.29 8.16 -5.79
CA LEU A 143 -1.73 7.15 -4.83
C LEU A 143 -0.54 6.26 -4.45
N VAL A 144 -0.20 6.25 -3.17
CA VAL A 144 0.80 5.38 -2.57
C VAL A 144 0.08 4.28 -1.82
N ILE A 145 0.52 3.04 -2.00
CA ILE A 145 0.02 1.91 -1.22
C ILE A 145 1.12 1.43 -0.27
N ASP A 146 0.80 1.29 1.01
CA ASP A 146 1.58 0.44 1.90
C ASP A 146 1.09 -1.00 1.70
N GLY A 147 1.90 -1.79 1.00
CA GLY A 147 1.59 -3.15 0.57
C GLY A 147 2.12 -4.22 1.50
N THR A 148 2.40 -3.88 2.76
CA THR A 148 2.99 -4.81 3.73
C THR A 148 2.16 -6.09 3.92
N ARG A 149 0.82 -5.98 3.89
CA ARG A 149 -0.11 -7.13 4.02
C ARG A 149 -1.06 -7.27 2.83
N VAL A 150 -0.53 -7.06 1.62
CA VAL A 150 -1.32 -7.06 0.39
C VAL A 150 -1.90 -8.44 0.03
N VAL A 151 -1.23 -9.53 0.39
CA VAL A 151 -1.66 -10.91 0.12
C VAL A 151 -2.83 -11.27 1.03
N GLU A 152 -2.79 -10.87 2.31
CA GLU A 152 -3.94 -10.98 3.23
C GLU A 152 -5.15 -10.21 2.68
N ASN A 153 -4.95 -8.95 2.26
CA ASN A 153 -6.00 -8.15 1.63
C ASN A 153 -6.55 -8.79 0.34
N ALA A 154 -5.67 -9.29 -0.53
CA ALA A 154 -6.03 -9.95 -1.78
C ALA A 154 -6.85 -11.22 -1.52
N ARG A 155 -6.46 -12.01 -0.51
CA ARG A 155 -7.19 -13.20 -0.10
C ARG A 155 -8.60 -12.87 0.35
N PHE A 156 -8.75 -11.82 1.17
CA PHE A 156 -10.06 -11.36 1.61
C PHE A 156 -10.95 -10.97 0.42
N VAL A 157 -10.42 -10.19 -0.52
CA VAL A 157 -11.15 -9.79 -1.74
C VAL A 157 -11.58 -11.00 -2.56
N MET A 158 -10.74 -12.02 -2.73
CA MET A 158 -11.12 -13.24 -3.47
C MET A 158 -12.28 -13.99 -2.82
N GLU A 159 -12.40 -13.95 -1.48
CA GLU A 159 -13.46 -14.63 -0.74
C GLU A 159 -14.79 -13.86 -0.74
N HIS A 160 -14.73 -12.53 -0.86
CA HIS A 160 -15.90 -11.65 -0.64
C HIS A 160 -16.32 -10.85 -1.88
N ASP A 161 -15.55 -10.90 -2.97
CA ASP A 161 -15.88 -10.24 -4.24
C ASP A 161 -15.91 -11.25 -5.40
N SER A 162 -17.10 -11.45 -5.97
CA SER A 162 -17.34 -12.38 -7.07
C SER A 162 -16.54 -12.06 -8.34
N GLU A 163 -16.11 -10.81 -8.54
CA GLU A 163 -15.26 -10.41 -9.68
C GLU A 163 -13.87 -11.06 -9.59
N TYR A 164 -13.37 -11.32 -8.37
CA TYR A 164 -12.02 -11.83 -8.12
C TYR A 164 -12.01 -13.29 -7.65
N ALA A 165 -13.17 -13.91 -7.41
CA ALA A 165 -13.29 -15.27 -6.87
C ALA A 165 -12.59 -16.38 -7.70
N LYS A 166 -12.39 -16.16 -9.01
CA LYS A 166 -11.70 -17.11 -9.90
C LYS A 166 -10.24 -16.75 -10.17
N LYS A 167 -9.77 -15.58 -9.73
CA LYS A 167 -8.37 -15.16 -9.87
C LYS A 167 -7.52 -15.88 -8.82
N ASN A 168 -6.25 -16.08 -9.12
CA ASN A 168 -5.29 -16.47 -8.08
C ASN A 168 -4.87 -15.25 -7.25
N VAL A 169 -4.25 -15.50 -6.10
CA VAL A 169 -3.88 -14.42 -5.16
C VAL A 169 -2.93 -13.40 -5.77
N TRP A 170 -1.99 -13.83 -6.60
CA TRP A 170 -1.01 -12.93 -7.23
C TRP A 170 -1.63 -12.09 -8.34
N GLU A 171 -2.61 -12.61 -9.08
CA GLU A 171 -3.42 -11.80 -10.00
C GLU A 171 -4.17 -10.70 -9.23
N THR A 172 -4.76 -11.02 -8.09
CA THR A 172 -5.47 -10.05 -7.24
C THR A 172 -4.51 -9.02 -6.61
N VAL A 173 -3.33 -9.44 -6.15
CA VAL A 173 -2.26 -8.52 -5.68
C VAL A 173 -1.85 -7.55 -6.80
N ARG A 174 -1.66 -8.05 -8.02
CA ARG A 174 -1.32 -7.20 -9.18
C ARG A 174 -2.43 -6.21 -9.52
N GLU A 175 -3.69 -6.58 -9.38
CA GLU A 175 -4.82 -5.65 -9.54
C GLU A 175 -4.81 -4.54 -8.47
N ILE A 176 -4.55 -4.88 -7.21
CA ILE A 176 -4.40 -3.91 -6.12
C ILE A 176 -3.26 -2.93 -6.44
N PHE A 177 -2.08 -3.45 -6.76
CA PHE A 177 -0.91 -2.62 -7.05
C PHE A 177 -1.04 -1.82 -8.34
N SER A 178 -1.81 -2.28 -9.33
CA SER A 178 -2.08 -1.51 -10.55
C SER A 178 -2.83 -0.20 -10.30
N CYS A 179 -3.47 -0.05 -9.12
CA CYS A 179 -4.11 1.19 -8.73
C CYS A 179 -3.10 2.24 -8.22
N ALA A 180 -1.90 1.84 -7.81
CA ALA A 180 -0.91 2.71 -7.17
C ALA A 180 0.08 3.33 -8.16
N ASP A 181 0.59 4.51 -7.81
CA ASP A 181 1.74 5.15 -8.45
C ASP A 181 3.06 4.71 -7.80
N ALA A 182 3.03 4.37 -6.51
CA ALA A 182 4.16 3.82 -5.77
C ALA A 182 3.69 2.85 -4.69
N VAL A 183 4.55 1.89 -4.36
CA VAL A 183 4.33 0.97 -3.24
C VAL A 183 5.53 1.03 -2.30
N ILE A 184 5.24 1.07 -1.01
CA ILE A 184 6.19 0.80 0.07
C ILE A 184 5.71 -0.47 0.77
N ALA A 185 6.62 -1.36 1.19
CA ALA A 185 6.21 -2.58 1.86
C ALA A 185 7.32 -3.13 2.76
N SER A 186 6.94 -3.69 3.91
CA SER A 186 7.80 -4.63 4.63
C SER A 186 7.60 -6.03 4.05
N LEU A 187 8.62 -6.60 3.43
CA LEU A 187 8.55 -7.97 2.90
C LEU A 187 8.51 -9.04 4.01
N THR A 188 8.77 -8.66 5.26
CA THR A 188 8.82 -9.61 6.39
C THR A 188 7.48 -10.15 6.88
N LYS A 189 6.38 -9.77 6.22
CA LYS A 189 5.02 -10.24 6.51
C LYS A 189 4.60 -11.27 5.47
N ASP A 190 3.78 -10.87 4.51
CA ASP A 190 3.14 -11.74 3.52
C ASP A 190 4.11 -12.47 2.59
N PHE A 191 5.33 -11.96 2.45
CA PHE A 191 6.33 -12.50 1.51
C PHE A 191 7.24 -13.54 2.17
N CYS A 192 6.99 -13.92 3.43
CA CYS A 192 7.64 -15.03 4.12
C CYS A 192 9.18 -14.96 4.19
N VAL A 193 9.75 -13.75 4.22
CA VAL A 193 11.19 -13.52 4.40
C VAL A 193 11.52 -12.96 5.78
N SER A 194 12.70 -13.26 6.32
CA SER A 194 13.10 -12.76 7.65
C SER A 194 13.62 -11.31 7.64
N LYS A 195 13.92 -10.77 6.46
CA LYS A 195 14.44 -9.41 6.25
C LYS A 195 14.06 -8.93 4.86
N GLY A 196 13.83 -7.62 4.69
CA GLY A 196 13.58 -6.98 3.40
C GLY A 196 12.45 -5.95 3.41
N GLY A 197 12.54 -5.01 2.49
CA GLY A 197 11.54 -3.99 2.18
C GLY A 197 11.85 -3.30 0.86
#